data_AF-A0A0A0B1G4-F1
#
_entry.id   AF-A0A0A0B1G4-F1
#
_cell.length_a   1.000
_cell.length_b   1.000
_cell.length_c   1.000
_cell.angle_alpha   90.00
_cell.angle_beta   90.00
_cell.angle_gamma   90.00
#
_symmetry.space_group_name_H-M   'P 1'
#
loop_
_entity.id
_entity.type
_entity.pdbx_description
1 polymer ?
#
loop_
_entity_poly.entity_id
_entity_poly.type
_entity_poly.pdbx_seq_one_letter_code
_entity_poly.pdbx_strand_id
1 'polypeptide(L)'
;CGTACAGDWQCPGAEKCCRSRCGHVCLAPEQDKPGECPKVRPRQTPEPCVEEDSCTHDRDCPRQEKCCFSGCAMRCARPAREHPGECPRTKPCWDPRRRRESQCLDDSVCQREEKC
;
A
#
# COMPACT_ATOMS: atom_id res chain seq x y z
N CYS A 1 11.73 0.78 33.81
CA CYS A 1 12.31 -0.46 33.25
C CYS A 1 13.54 -0.07 32.43
N GLY A 2 14.33 -1.06 32.00
CA GLY A 2 15.52 -0.85 31.17
C GLY A 2 15.23 -1.00 29.67
N THR A 3 16.20 -0.62 28.85
CA THR A 3 16.17 -0.75 27.39
C THR A 3 16.75 -2.11 26.99
N ALA A 4 15.93 -2.99 26.42
CA ALA A 4 16.35 -4.34 26.01
C ALA A 4 17.07 -4.38 24.65
N CYS A 5 16.81 -3.41 23.78
CA CYS A 5 17.40 -3.29 22.44
C CYS A 5 17.58 -1.82 22.08
N ALA A 6 18.55 -1.48 21.21
CA ALA A 6 18.64 -0.14 20.61
C ALA A 6 18.30 -0.14 19.11
N GLY A 7 18.22 -1.31 18.49
CA GLY A 7 17.82 -1.52 17.10
C GLY A 7 17.35 -2.95 16.85
N ASP A 8 16.73 -3.17 15.69
CA ASP A 8 16.15 -4.47 15.31
C ASP A 8 17.21 -5.59 15.30
N TRP A 9 18.47 -5.27 15.01
CA TRP A 9 19.57 -6.24 14.93
C TRP A 9 19.95 -6.89 16.27
N GLN A 10 19.57 -6.29 17.41
CA GLN A 10 19.73 -6.92 18.73
C GLN A 10 18.63 -7.92 19.05
N CYS A 11 17.53 -7.89 18.30
CA CYS A 11 16.38 -8.73 18.56
C CYS A 11 16.54 -10.09 17.86
N PRO A 12 16.15 -11.20 18.52
CA PRO A 12 16.29 -12.53 17.95
C PRO A 12 15.34 -12.73 16.74
N GLY A 13 15.83 -13.42 15.72
CA GLY A 13 15.03 -13.79 14.56
C GLY A 13 14.55 -12.58 13.76
N ALA A 14 13.23 -12.44 13.61
CA ALA A 14 12.58 -11.38 12.84
C ALA A 14 11.99 -10.26 13.74
N GLU A 15 12.23 -10.31 15.04
CA GLU A 15 11.72 -9.33 15.98
C GLU A 15 12.29 -7.93 15.71
N LYS A 16 11.50 -6.91 16.04
CA LYS A 16 11.84 -5.50 15.88
C LYS A 16 11.95 -4.81 17.21
N CYS A 17 12.85 -3.84 17.29
CA CYS A 17 13.07 -3.07 18.49
C CYS A 17 12.07 -1.91 18.56
N CYS A 18 11.05 -2.07 19.40
CA CYS A 18 9.94 -1.14 19.51
C CYS A 18 10.00 -0.32 20.80
N ARG A 19 9.58 0.94 20.72
CA ARG A 19 9.46 1.83 21.88
C ARG A 19 8.30 1.38 22.76
N SER A 20 8.56 1.23 24.06
CA SER A 20 7.58 0.93 25.10
C SER A 20 7.44 2.11 26.08
N ARG A 21 6.55 1.97 27.08
CA ARG A 21 6.33 3.01 28.10
C ARG A 21 7.58 3.36 28.94
N CYS A 22 8.58 2.49 29.02
CA CYS A 22 9.75 2.71 29.88
C CYS A 22 11.09 2.25 29.27
N GLY A 23 11.20 2.20 27.94
CA GLY A 23 12.41 1.78 27.24
C GLY A 23 12.10 1.22 25.85
N HIS A 24 12.99 0.41 25.29
CA HIS A 24 12.72 -0.35 24.07
C HIS A 24 12.71 -1.85 24.35
N VAL A 25 11.87 -2.57 23.64
CA VAL A 25 11.68 -4.02 23.78
C VAL A 25 11.63 -4.66 22.40
N CYS A 26 12.11 -5.89 22.29
CA CYS A 26 11.96 -6.70 21.10
C CYS A 26 10.54 -7.25 21.03
N LEU A 27 9.86 -7.01 19.90
CA LEU A 27 8.53 -7.52 19.63
C LEU A 27 8.51 -8.17 18.26
N ALA A 28 7.78 -9.28 18.13
CA ALA A 28 7.48 -9.82 16.82
C ALA A 28 6.79 -8.75 15.94
N PRO A 29 7.18 -8.63 14.66
CA PRO A 29 6.52 -7.71 13.75
C PRO A 29 5.06 -8.13 13.60
N GLU A 30 4.17 -7.15 13.62
CA GLU A 30 2.76 -7.40 13.36
C GLU A 30 2.58 -7.71 11.87
N GLN A 31 1.71 -8.67 11.56
CA GLN A 31 1.45 -9.05 10.16
C GLN A 31 0.64 -7.96 9.47
N ASP A 32 1.08 -7.53 8.29
CA ASP A 32 0.31 -6.66 7.42
C ASP A 32 -1.00 -7.33 6.99
N LYS A 33 -2.03 -6.50 6.76
CA LYS A 33 -3.30 -6.98 6.24
C LYS A 33 -3.11 -7.53 4.82
N PRO A 34 -3.59 -8.75 4.51
CA PRO A 34 -3.47 -9.32 3.17
C PRO A 34 -4.12 -8.45 2.08
N GLY A 35 -3.61 -8.60 0.86
CA GLY A 35 -4.03 -7.86 -0.33
C GLY A 35 -3.13 -6.66 -0.61
N GLU A 36 -3.23 -6.11 -1.82
CA GLU A 36 -2.45 -4.94 -2.25
C GLU A 36 -3.31 -3.68 -2.29
N CYS A 37 -2.67 -2.50 -2.26
CA CYS A 37 -3.39 -1.25 -2.44
C CYS A 37 -3.83 -1.08 -3.90
N PRO A 38 -5.04 -0.54 -4.15
CA PRO A 38 -5.46 -0.19 -5.51
C PRO A 38 -4.50 0.84 -6.10
N LYS A 39 -4.21 0.71 -7.40
CA LYS A 39 -3.27 1.60 -8.08
C LYS A 39 -3.98 2.91 -8.37
N VAL A 40 -3.36 4.01 -7.94
CA VAL A 40 -3.88 5.36 -8.17
C VAL A 40 -2.92 6.14 -9.06
N ARG A 41 -3.47 7.03 -9.90
CA ARG A 41 -2.64 8.05 -10.56
C ARG A 41 -2.35 9.16 -9.55
N PRO A 42 -1.07 9.51 -9.31
CA PRO A 42 -0.76 10.68 -8.52
C PRO A 42 -1.41 11.92 -9.13
N ARG A 43 -1.90 12.84 -8.31
CA ARG A 43 -2.27 14.17 -8.79
C ARG A 43 -1.05 14.81 -9.44
N GLN A 44 -1.19 15.22 -10.70
CA GLN A 44 -0.16 15.96 -11.43
C GLN A 44 -0.38 17.47 -11.37
N THR A 45 -1.30 17.94 -10.52
CA THR A 45 -1.57 19.36 -10.34
C THR A 45 -0.37 20.01 -9.66
N PRO A 46 0.07 21.19 -10.12
CA PRO A 46 1.16 21.93 -9.47
C PRO A 46 0.78 22.47 -8.09
N GLU A 47 -0.53 22.51 -7.77
CA GLU A 47 -1.01 22.90 -6.44
C GLU A 47 -0.65 21.83 -5.39
N PRO A 48 0.00 22.23 -4.28
CA PRO A 48 0.26 21.34 -3.16
C PRO A 48 -1.04 20.75 -2.65
N CYS A 49 -0.99 19.46 -2.39
CA CYS A 49 -2.15 18.73 -1.94
C CYS A 49 -2.35 18.98 -0.44
N VAL A 50 -3.51 19.53 -0.05
CA VAL A 50 -3.79 20.03 1.32
C VAL A 50 -4.55 19.04 2.20
N GLU A 51 -4.85 17.85 1.69
CA GLU A 51 -5.55 16.84 2.48
C GLU A 51 -4.59 16.15 3.45
N GLU A 52 -5.04 15.92 4.69
CA GLU A 52 -4.25 15.23 5.70
C GLU A 52 -4.44 13.71 5.64
N ASP A 53 -3.43 12.99 6.12
CA ASP A 53 -3.43 11.55 6.27
C ASP A 53 -4.45 11.13 7.34
N SER A 54 -5.34 10.20 6.98
CA SER A 54 -6.33 9.63 7.91
C SER A 54 -5.88 8.32 8.56
N CYS A 55 -4.79 7.75 8.06
CA CYS A 55 -4.16 6.54 8.59
C CYS A 55 -2.65 6.61 8.31
N THR A 56 -1.88 5.85 9.08
CA THR A 56 -0.43 5.67 8.85
C THR A 56 -0.07 4.22 8.55
N HIS A 57 -0.84 3.28 9.10
CA HIS A 57 -0.65 1.85 8.97
C HIS A 57 -2.00 1.16 8.72
N ASP A 58 -1.96 -0.02 8.12
CA ASP A 58 -3.13 -0.85 7.84
C ASP A 58 -4.03 -1.09 9.07
N ARG A 59 -3.42 -1.20 10.26
CA ARG A 59 -4.13 -1.38 11.54
C ARG A 59 -4.99 -0.18 11.97
N ASP A 60 -4.66 1.01 11.49
CA ASP A 60 -5.45 2.21 11.78
C ASP A 60 -6.81 2.13 11.05
N CYS A 61 -6.89 1.29 10.03
CA CYS A 61 -8.08 1.07 9.25
C CYS A 61 -8.96 -0.05 9.82
N PRO A 62 -10.29 0.05 9.70
CA PRO A 62 -11.19 -0.99 10.18
C PRO A 62 -11.12 -2.25 9.30
N ARG A 63 -11.48 -3.40 9.87
CA ARG A 63 -11.64 -4.68 9.14
C ARG A 63 -10.40 -5.02 8.30
N GLN A 64 -10.59 -5.39 7.03
CA GLN A 64 -9.53 -5.77 6.09
C GLN A 64 -9.07 -4.61 5.21
N GLU A 65 -9.44 -3.36 5.55
CA GLU A 65 -9.00 -2.18 4.80
C GLU A 65 -7.54 -1.88 5.11
N LYS A 66 -6.83 -1.40 4.09
CA LYS A 66 -5.41 -1.07 4.12
C LYS A 66 -5.23 0.44 4.06
N CYS A 67 -4.15 0.93 4.63
CA CYS A 67 -3.79 2.33 4.56
C CYS A 67 -3.03 2.58 3.26
N CYS A 68 -3.71 3.17 2.28
CA CYS A 68 -3.24 3.31 0.91
C CYS A 68 -3.15 4.77 0.49
N PHE A 69 -2.18 5.10 -0.36
CA PHE A 69 -2.10 6.42 -0.98
C PHE A 69 -3.28 6.60 -1.95
N SER A 70 -4.09 7.64 -1.74
CA SER A 70 -5.28 7.91 -2.56
C SER A 70 -5.06 8.99 -3.64
N GLY A 71 -3.79 9.31 -3.96
CA GLY A 71 -3.43 10.35 -4.92
C GLY A 71 -3.10 11.72 -4.30
N CYS A 72 -3.33 11.89 -3.00
CA CYS A 72 -3.06 13.11 -2.23
C CYS A 72 -2.59 12.79 -0.81
N ALA A 73 -3.33 11.93 -0.11
CA ALA A 73 -3.09 11.57 1.28
C ALA A 73 -3.26 10.06 1.49
N MET A 74 -2.89 9.58 2.68
CA MET A 74 -3.08 8.21 3.13
C MET A 74 -4.50 7.99 3.65
N ARG A 75 -5.21 7.05 3.03
CA ARG A 75 -6.61 6.71 3.35
C ARG A 75 -6.84 5.23 3.46
N CYS A 76 -7.79 4.87 4.31
CA CYS A 76 -8.28 3.51 4.38
C CYS A 76 -9.02 3.16 3.09
N ALA A 77 -8.52 2.14 2.39
CA ALA A 77 -9.09 1.61 1.17
C ALA A 77 -9.24 0.10 1.28
N ARG A 78 -10.23 -0.44 0.59
CA ARG A 78 -10.30 -1.90 0.40
C ARG A 78 -9.11 -2.34 -0.47
N PRO A 79 -8.56 -3.54 -0.23
CA PRO A 79 -7.54 -4.09 -1.10
C PRO A 79 -8.01 -4.14 -2.57
N ALA A 80 -7.06 -4.04 -3.49
CA ALA A 80 -7.29 -4.19 -4.91
C ALA A 80 -8.01 -5.51 -5.19
N ARG A 81 -8.99 -5.47 -6.08
CA ARG A 81 -9.57 -6.70 -6.62
C ARG A 81 -8.59 -7.30 -7.61
N GLU A 82 -8.50 -8.62 -7.61
CA GLU A 82 -7.78 -9.39 -8.63
C GLU A 82 -8.82 -10.26 -9.33
N HIS A 83 -9.01 -10.05 -10.63
CA HIS A 83 -9.87 -10.89 -11.45
C HIS A 83 -9.08 -12.11 -11.95
N PRO A 84 -9.72 -13.30 -12.01
CA PRO A 84 -9.06 -14.50 -12.50
C PRO A 84 -8.62 -14.34 -13.97
N GLY A 85 -7.42 -14.82 -14.30
CA GLY A 85 -6.85 -14.75 -15.64
C GLY A 85 -5.51 -14.01 -15.68
N GLU A 86 -4.93 -13.88 -16.87
CA GLU A 86 -3.64 -13.21 -17.09
C GLU A 86 -3.83 -11.97 -17.97
N CYS A 87 -3.10 -10.89 -17.66
CA CYS A 87 -3.17 -9.70 -18.51
C CYS A 87 -2.51 -10.08 -19.83
N PRO A 88 -3.09 -9.78 -20.99
CA PRO A 88 -2.40 -9.99 -22.24
C PRO A 88 -1.07 -9.25 -22.18
N ARG A 89 0.05 -9.93 -22.45
CA ARG A 89 1.38 -9.31 -22.37
C ARG A 89 1.37 -8.03 -23.19
N THR A 90 1.55 -6.90 -22.52
CA THR A 90 1.55 -5.60 -23.16
C THR A 90 2.67 -5.58 -24.20
N LYS A 91 2.32 -5.28 -25.46
CA LYS A 91 3.32 -4.91 -26.47
C LYS A 91 4.12 -3.71 -25.96
N PRO A 92 5.42 -3.63 -26.26
CA PRO A 92 6.30 -2.64 -25.63
C PRO A 92 5.80 -1.20 -25.84
N CYS A 93 5.93 -0.40 -24.77
CA CYS A 93 5.36 0.94 -24.63
C CYS A 93 5.93 2.01 -25.60
N TRP A 94 6.90 1.66 -26.46
CA TRP A 94 7.50 2.59 -27.43
C TRP A 94 6.65 2.78 -28.69
N ASP A 95 5.59 1.99 -28.92
CA ASP A 95 4.69 2.17 -30.06
C ASP A 95 3.90 3.50 -29.93
N PRO A 96 4.18 4.51 -30.79
CA PRO A 96 3.56 5.83 -30.68
C PRO A 96 2.04 5.82 -30.88
N ARG A 97 1.48 4.78 -31.52
CA ARG A 97 0.04 4.65 -31.80
C ARG A 97 -0.75 4.09 -30.63
N ARG A 98 -0.08 3.51 -29.62
CA ARG A 98 -0.71 2.80 -28.49
C ARG A 98 -0.57 3.49 -27.14
N ARG A 99 0.08 4.67 -27.10
CA ARG A 99 0.32 5.47 -25.89
C ARG A 99 -0.97 5.91 -25.15
N ARG A 100 -2.16 5.66 -25.72
CA ARG A 100 -3.47 6.07 -25.16
C ARG A 100 -4.40 4.92 -24.72
N GLU A 101 -4.04 3.65 -24.93
CA GLU A 101 -5.01 2.54 -24.78
C GLU A 101 -5.00 1.83 -23.41
N SER A 102 -3.94 1.94 -22.60
CA SER A 102 -3.92 1.37 -21.24
C SER A 102 -4.45 2.38 -20.21
N GLN A 103 -5.76 2.58 -20.17
CA GLN A 103 -6.40 3.52 -19.23
C GLN A 103 -6.68 2.93 -17.85
N CYS A 104 -6.80 1.59 -17.75
CA CYS A 104 -7.03 0.93 -16.48
C CYS A 104 -5.73 0.90 -15.64
N LEU A 105 -5.86 1.01 -14.32
CA LEU A 105 -4.73 1.02 -13.37
C LEU A 105 -4.56 -0.35 -12.73
N ASP A 106 -5.69 -0.93 -12.33
CA ASP A 106 -5.85 -2.29 -11.85
C ASP A 106 -7.30 -2.72 -12.07
N ASP A 107 -7.57 -3.99 -11.78
CA ASP A 107 -8.85 -4.66 -11.92
C ASP A 107 -9.98 -4.01 -11.11
N SER A 108 -9.67 -3.26 -10.04
CA SER A 108 -10.67 -2.54 -9.24
C SER A 108 -11.36 -1.43 -10.02
N VAL A 109 -10.75 -0.93 -11.10
CA VAL A 109 -11.31 0.10 -11.98
C VAL A 109 -12.19 -0.51 -13.08
N CYS A 110 -12.02 -1.80 -13.37
CA CYS A 110 -12.75 -2.50 -14.43
C CYS A 110 -14.18 -2.87 -13.99
N GLN A 111 -15.11 -2.95 -14.94
CA GLN A 111 -16.45 -3.47 -14.67
C GLN A 111 -16.45 -4.99 -14.86
N ARG A 112 -17.17 -5.74 -14.02
CA ARG A 112 -17.28 -7.22 -14.12
C ARG A 112 -15.91 -7.91 -14.02
N GLU A 113 -15.74 -9.10 -14.59
CA GLU A 113 -14.53 -9.93 -14.51
C GLU A 113 -13.46 -9.55 -15.55
N GLU A 114 -13.46 -8.30 -16.02
CA GLU A 114 -12.48 -7.82 -17.00
C GLU A 114 -11.12 -7.57 -16.34
N LYS A 115 -10.04 -8.00 -17.01
CA LYS A 115 -8.68 -7.83 -16.51
C LYS A 115 -7.99 -6.60 -17.09
N CYS A 116 -7.35 -5.83 -16.21
CA CYS A 116 -6.31 -4.86 -16.49
C CYS A 116 -4.94 -5.55 -16.35
#